data_AF-A0A1D8JDM1-F1
#
_entry.id   AF-A0A1D8JDM1-F1
#
_cell.length_a   1.000
_cell.length_b   1.000
_cell.length_c   1.000
_cell.angle_alpha   90.00
_cell.angle_beta   90.00
_cell.angle_gamma   90.00
#
_symmetry.space_group_name_H-M   'P 1'
#
loop_
_entity.id
_entity.type
_entity.pdbx_description
1 polymer ?
#
loop_
_entity_poly.entity_id
_entity_poly.type
_entity_poly.pdbx_seq_one_letter_code
_entity_poly.pdbx_strand_id
1 'polypeptide(L)'
;MSNKKILSALCYFSVFFFPLLLPFVIYLVSEELEVKFHAKRSLISHFVPVILLICGVIIFSFSMFTVEKRMMTIINGSFDFWHIAPFLFTFIYSLLFIAIIIWNVFQGVKVLK
;
A
#
# COMPACT_ATOMS: atom_id res chain seq x y z
N MET A 1 -16.32 23.73 10.15
CA MET A 1 -15.76 22.37 9.95
C MET A 1 -15.32 21.87 11.32
N SER A 2 -15.74 20.68 11.75
CA SER A 2 -15.35 20.16 13.08
C SER A 2 -13.93 19.61 13.05
N ASN A 3 -13.14 19.85 14.11
CA ASN A 3 -11.80 19.27 14.28
C ASN A 3 -11.81 17.74 14.12
N LYS A 4 -12.90 17.08 14.55
CA LYS A 4 -13.10 15.62 14.40
C LYS A 4 -13.14 15.19 12.92
N LYS A 5 -13.85 15.94 12.06
CA LYS A 5 -13.93 15.65 10.62
C LYS A 5 -12.58 15.82 9.93
N ILE A 6 -11.86 16.89 10.27
CA ILE A 6 -10.52 17.15 9.71
C ILE A 6 -9.56 16.01 10.09
N LEU A 7 -9.53 15.62 11.37
CA LEU A 7 -8.65 14.57 11.85
C LEU A 7 -8.97 13.20 11.22
N SER A 8 -10.26 12.87 11.10
CA SER A 8 -10.71 11.65 10.43
C SER A 8 -10.35 11.62 8.94
N ALA A 9 -10.47 12.75 8.22
CA ALA A 9 -10.09 12.81 6.82
C ALA A 9 -8.57 12.76 6.61
N LEU A 10 -7.79 13.38 7.50
CA LEU A 10 -6.33 13.28 7.51
C LEU A 10 -5.87 11.82 7.65
N CYS A 11 -6.59 11.00 8.41
CA CYS A 11 -6.29 9.56 8.48
C CYS A 11 -6.34 8.91 7.09
N TYR A 12 -7.34 9.22 6.26
CA TYR A 12 -7.41 8.70 4.89
C TYR A 12 -6.36 9.31 3.96
N PHE A 13 -6.09 10.61 4.05
CA PHE A 13 -5.07 11.26 3.20
C PHE A 13 -3.63 10.88 3.57
N SER A 14 -3.42 10.27 4.74
CA SER A 14 -2.11 9.77 5.14
C SER A 14 -1.52 8.75 4.17
N VAL A 15 -2.34 8.14 3.29
CA VAL A 15 -1.89 7.27 2.19
C VAL A 15 -0.73 7.87 1.38
N PHE A 16 -0.66 9.20 1.28
CA PHE A 16 0.33 9.91 0.48
C PHE A 16 1.67 10.21 1.18
N PHE A 17 1.70 10.23 2.51
CA PHE A 17 2.89 10.70 3.25
C PHE A 17 3.28 9.82 4.44
N PHE A 18 2.31 9.31 5.22
CA PHE A 18 2.56 8.47 6.39
C PHE A 18 1.42 7.45 6.60
N PRO A 19 1.27 6.47 5.67
CA PRO A 19 0.10 5.60 5.59
C PRO A 19 -0.19 4.83 6.88
N LEU A 20 0.85 4.35 7.58
CA LEU A 20 0.65 3.56 8.80
C LEU A 20 0.76 4.41 10.07
N LEU A 21 1.78 5.26 10.15
CA LEU A 21 2.10 5.97 11.39
C LEU A 21 0.99 6.94 11.81
N LEU A 22 0.51 7.78 10.88
CA LEU A 22 -0.45 8.83 11.23
C LEU A 22 -1.79 8.24 11.72
N PRO A 23 -2.45 7.33 10.99
CA PRO A 23 -3.71 6.77 11.46
C PRO A 23 -3.53 5.90 12.72
N PHE A 24 -2.35 5.30 12.92
CA PHE A 24 -2.04 4.53 14.12
C PHE A 24 -1.96 5.42 15.35
N VAL A 25 -1.20 6.52 15.26
CA VAL A 25 -1.11 7.50 16.36
C VAL A 25 -2.50 8.08 16.66
N ILE A 26 -3.25 8.50 15.63
CA ILE A 26 -4.61 9.06 15.82
C ILE A 26 -5.55 8.04 16.48
N TYR A 27 -5.48 6.77 16.09
CA TYR A 27 -6.29 5.71 16.71
C TYR A 27 -6.01 5.53 18.21
N LEU A 28 -4.75 5.71 18.63
CA LEU A 28 -4.34 5.56 20.03
C LEU A 28 -4.69 6.79 20.88
N VAL A 29 -4.46 8.00 20.35
CA VAL A 29 -4.60 9.25 21.13
C VAL A 29 -6.01 9.84 21.10
N SER A 30 -6.85 9.45 20.13
CA SER A 30 -8.21 10.00 20.05
C SER A 30 -9.16 9.30 21.02
N GLU A 31 -9.91 10.08 21.78
CA GLU A 31 -10.98 9.61 22.67
C GLU A 31 -12.32 9.43 21.93
N GLU A 32 -12.46 10.06 20.76
CA GLU A 32 -13.70 10.14 20.00
C GLU A 32 -13.92 8.87 19.16
N LEU A 33 -15.02 8.17 19.40
CA LEU A 33 -15.34 6.91 18.71
C LEU A 33 -15.38 7.06 17.18
N GLU A 34 -15.92 8.17 16.68
CA GLU A 34 -15.98 8.46 15.23
C GLU A 34 -14.59 8.58 14.61
N VAL A 35 -13.67 9.30 15.27
CA VAL A 35 -12.30 9.48 14.79
C VAL A 35 -11.54 8.16 14.84
N LYS A 36 -11.67 7.40 15.93
CA LYS A 36 -11.06 6.06 16.05
C LYS A 36 -11.57 5.11 14.97
N PHE A 37 -12.85 5.18 14.62
CA PHE A 37 -13.43 4.37 13.56
C PHE A 37 -12.77 4.66 12.21
N HIS A 38 -12.64 5.93 11.83
CA HIS A 38 -11.98 6.32 10.58
C HIS A 38 -10.48 6.06 10.56
N ALA A 39 -9.80 6.29 11.69
CA ALA A 39 -8.39 5.96 11.87
C ALA A 39 -8.14 4.45 11.65
N LYS A 40 -8.90 3.57 12.31
CA LYS A 40 -8.80 2.12 12.12
C LYS A 40 -9.11 1.70 10.68
N ARG A 41 -10.14 2.30 10.07
CA ARG A 41 -10.56 1.95 8.70
C ARG A 41 -9.52 2.35 7.65
N SER A 42 -8.86 3.51 7.82
CA SER A 42 -7.74 3.92 6.96
C SER A 42 -6.47 3.11 7.22
N LEU A 43 -6.18 2.69 8.47
CA LEU A 43 -5.08 1.75 8.74
C LEU A 43 -5.23 0.46 7.93
N ILE A 44 -6.43 -0.13 7.95
CA ILE A 44 -6.68 -1.39 7.25
C ILE A 44 -6.47 -1.23 5.74
N SER A 45 -6.96 -0.13 5.13
CA SER A 45 -6.75 0.11 3.70
C SER A 45 -5.28 0.33 3.36
N HIS A 46 -4.50 0.94 4.25
CA HIS A 46 -3.06 1.17 4.07
C HIS A 46 -2.21 -0.07 4.32
N PHE A 47 -2.68 -1.00 5.15
CA PHE A 47 -2.01 -2.27 5.38
C PHE A 47 -1.95 -3.14 4.12
N VAL A 48 -3.00 -3.11 3.29
CA VAL A 48 -3.06 -3.89 2.04
C VAL A 48 -1.86 -3.63 1.12
N PRO A 49 -1.59 -2.38 0.68
CA PRO A 49 -0.44 -2.11 -0.17
C PRO A 49 0.89 -2.35 0.56
N VAL A 50 0.98 -2.13 1.87
CA VAL A 50 2.22 -2.40 2.63
C VAL A 50 2.55 -3.90 2.64
N ILE A 51 1.58 -4.77 2.94
CA ILE A 51 1.77 -6.22 2.94
C ILE A 51 2.14 -6.70 1.54
N LEU A 52 1.43 -6.22 0.51
CA LEU A 52 1.74 -6.58 -0.87
C LEU A 52 3.15 -6.14 -1.27
N LEU A 53 3.58 -4.95 -0.86
CA LEU A 53 4.93 -4.46 -1.13
C LEU A 53 5.99 -5.34 -0.46
N ILE A 54 5.79 -5.75 0.80
CA ILE A 54 6.68 -6.69 1.49
C ILE A 54 6.76 -8.02 0.75
N CYS A 55 5.61 -8.59 0.37
CA CYS A 55 5.55 -9.82 -0.42
C CYS A 55 6.31 -9.68 -1.76
N GLY A 56 6.13 -8.55 -2.44
CA GLY A 56 6.82 -8.23 -3.69
C GLY A 56 8.34 -8.17 -3.53
N VAL A 57 8.82 -7.52 -2.47
CA VAL A 57 10.26 -7.43 -2.15
C VAL A 57 10.84 -8.81 -1.86
N ILE A 58 10.12 -9.68 -1.14
CA ILE A 58 10.57 -11.05 -0.87
C ILE A 58 10.70 -11.83 -2.17
N ILE A 59 9.67 -11.81 -3.03
CA ILE A 59 9.68 -12.49 -4.34
C ILE A 59 10.83 -11.98 -5.21
N PHE A 60 11.02 -10.65 -5.26
CA PHE A 60 12.10 -10.03 -6.03
C PHE A 60 13.48 -10.40 -5.50
N SER A 61 13.65 -10.48 -4.17
CA SER A 61 14.90 -10.87 -3.54
C SER A 61 15.27 -12.30 -3.92
N PHE A 62 14.33 -13.25 -3.85
CA PHE A 62 14.56 -14.63 -4.32
C PHE A 62 14.89 -14.72 -5.81
N SER A 63 14.23 -13.92 -6.65
CA SER A 63 14.55 -13.82 -8.09
C SER A 63 16.00 -13.35 -8.31
N MET A 64 16.47 -12.37 -7.52
CA MET A 64 17.82 -11.82 -7.63
C MET A 64 18.92 -12.76 -7.08
N PHE A 65 18.67 -13.62 -6.10
CA PHE A 65 19.70 -14.58 -5.64
C PHE A 65 20.07 -15.65 -6.69
N THR A 66 19.31 -15.76 -7.79
CA THR A 66 19.56 -16.74 -8.86
C THR A 66 20.31 -16.14 -10.07
N VAL A 67 21.15 -15.11 -9.86
CA VAL A 67 21.87 -14.37 -10.91
C VAL A 67 22.71 -15.26 -11.83
N GLU A 68 23.36 -16.29 -11.30
CA GLU A 68 24.26 -17.17 -12.07
C GLU A 68 23.53 -17.93 -13.18
N LYS A 69 22.32 -18.45 -12.91
CA LYS A 69 21.50 -19.10 -13.95
C LYS A 69 20.98 -18.08 -14.97
N ARG A 70 20.70 -16.86 -14.52
CA ARG A 70 20.08 -15.79 -15.31
C ARG A 70 20.94 -15.33 -16.49
N MET A 71 22.25 -15.20 -16.30
CA MET A 71 23.20 -14.88 -17.38
C MET A 71 23.21 -15.95 -18.47
N MET A 72 23.16 -17.23 -18.10
CA MET A 72 23.17 -18.35 -19.04
C MET A 72 21.84 -18.48 -19.82
N THR A 73 20.70 -18.20 -19.17
CA THR A 73 19.37 -18.24 -19.82
C THR A 73 19.18 -17.11 -20.85
N ILE A 74 19.69 -15.90 -20.57
CA ILE A 74 19.64 -14.77 -21.50
C ILE A 74 20.46 -15.06 -22.77
N ILE A 75 21.63 -15.69 -22.63
CA ILE A 75 22.48 -16.09 -23.76
C ILE A 75 21.81 -17.19 -24.61
N ASN A 76 21.06 -18.10 -23.97
CA ASN A 76 20.37 -19.21 -24.63
C ASN A 76 18.96 -18.87 -25.17
N GLY A 77 18.49 -17.62 -25.03
CA GLY A 77 17.20 -17.16 -25.56
C GLY A 77 15.96 -17.81 -24.93
N SER A 78 16.10 -18.47 -23.78
CA SER A 78 14.96 -19.09 -23.07
C SER A 78 14.30 -18.09 -22.13
N PHE A 79 12.99 -17.88 -22.27
CA PHE A 79 12.23 -17.04 -21.34
C PHE A 79 11.73 -17.89 -20.17
N ASP A 80 12.33 -17.71 -18.99
CA ASP A 80 11.89 -18.35 -17.76
C ASP A 80 10.88 -17.47 -16.99
N PHE A 81 9.88 -18.09 -16.36
CA PHE A 81 8.81 -17.44 -15.60
C PHE A 81 9.34 -16.41 -14.59
N TRP A 82 10.49 -16.71 -13.97
CA TRP A 82 11.15 -15.87 -12.99
C TRP A 82 11.62 -14.50 -13.51
N HIS A 83 11.72 -14.32 -14.84
CA HIS A 83 12.05 -13.03 -15.45
C HIS A 83 10.83 -12.12 -15.58
N ILE A 84 9.67 -12.69 -15.90
CA ILE A 84 8.43 -11.92 -16.17
C ILE A 84 7.66 -11.65 -14.87
N ALA A 85 7.74 -12.56 -13.90
CA ALA A 85 6.98 -12.50 -12.66
C ALA A 85 7.12 -11.16 -11.89
N PRO A 86 8.32 -10.56 -11.72
CA PRO A 86 8.44 -9.27 -11.04
C PRO A 86 7.76 -8.10 -11.77
N PHE A 87 7.83 -8.07 -13.10
CA PHE A 87 7.19 -7.01 -13.90
C PHE A 87 5.67 -7.13 -13.83
N LEU A 88 5.14 -8.34 -13.97
CA LEU A 88 3.70 -8.60 -13.87
C LEU A 88 3.17 -8.25 -12.47
N PHE A 89 3.90 -8.66 -11.42
CA PHE A 89 3.56 -8.32 -10.04
C PHE A 89 3.53 -6.80 -9.83
N THR A 90 4.55 -6.08 -10.31
CA THR A 90 4.63 -4.61 -10.18
C THR A 90 3.48 -3.92 -10.90
N PHE A 91 3.10 -4.40 -12.09
CA PHE A 91 1.98 -3.86 -12.85
C PHE A 91 0.65 -4.03 -12.09
N ILE A 92 0.38 -5.24 -11.58
CA ILE A 92 -0.83 -5.54 -10.79
C ILE A 92 -0.84 -4.74 -9.49
N TYR A 93 0.30 -4.65 -8.81
CA TYR A 93 0.46 -3.87 -7.58
C TYR A 93 0.15 -2.39 -7.82
N SER A 94 0.65 -1.81 -8.91
CA SER A 94 0.41 -0.41 -9.27
C SER A 94 -1.09 -0.12 -9.45
N LEU A 95 -1.82 -0.99 -10.16
CA LEU A 95 -3.26 -0.87 -10.35
C LEU A 95 -4.03 -0.95 -9.01
N LEU A 96 -3.68 -1.92 -8.16
CA LEU A 96 -4.26 -2.06 -6.82
C LEU A 96 -3.97 -0.83 -5.95
N PHE A 97 -2.75 -0.30 -6.00
CA PHE A 97 -2.36 0.86 -5.23
C PHE A 97 -3.14 2.11 -5.64
N ILE A 98 -3.34 2.33 -6.94
CA ILE A 98 -4.19 3.41 -7.46
C ILE A 98 -5.63 3.25 -6.97
N ALA A 99 -6.21 2.04 -7.01
CA ALA A 99 -7.55 1.80 -6.52
C ALA A 99 -7.69 2.12 -5.02
N ILE A 100 -6.69 1.76 -4.20
CA ILE A 100 -6.65 2.07 -2.77
C ILE A 100 -6.49 3.59 -2.53
N ILE A 101 -5.67 4.28 -3.32
CA ILE A 101 -5.55 5.75 -3.25
C ILE A 101 -6.91 6.39 -3.53
N ILE A 102 -7.56 6.03 -4.64
CA ILE A 102 -8.87 6.59 -5.02
C ILE A 102 -9.89 6.36 -3.90
N TRP A 103 -9.94 5.15 -3.34
CA TRP A 103 -10.85 4.83 -2.25
C TRP A 103 -10.56 5.69 -1.00
N ASN A 104 -9.30 5.84 -0.60
CA ASN A 104 -8.94 6.66 0.56
C ASN A 104 -9.26 8.14 0.32
N VAL A 105 -8.96 8.68 -0.87
CA VAL A 105 -9.31 10.06 -1.22
C VAL A 105 -10.83 10.27 -1.17
N PHE A 106 -11.60 9.34 -1.73
CA PHE A 106 -13.06 9.40 -1.70
C PHE A 106 -13.60 9.40 -0.26
N GLN A 107 -13.10 8.50 0.60
CA GLN A 107 -13.52 8.47 2.01
C GLN A 107 -13.09 9.74 2.75
N GLY A 108 -11.88 10.25 2.51
CA GLY A 108 -11.39 11.50 3.09
C GLY A 108 -12.31 12.67 2.76
N VAL A 109 -12.63 12.87 1.48
CA VAL A 109 -13.57 13.92 1.04
C VAL A 109 -14.97 13.70 1.60
N LYS A 110 -15.47 12.46 1.63
CA LYS A 110 -16.79 12.13 2.18
C LYS A 110 -16.92 12.50 3.66
N VAL A 111 -15.86 12.32 4.45
CA VAL A 111 -15.85 12.65 5.89
C VAL A 111 -15.74 14.16 6.14
N LEU A 112 -15.12 14.90 5.21
CA LEU A 112 -15.04 16.36 5.30
C LEU A 112 -16.36 17.07 5.04
N LYS A 113 -17.18 16.50 4.16
CA LYS A 113 -18.54 16.98 3.87
C LYS A 113 -19.42 16.84 5.11
#